data_AF-A0A3N0IX83-F1
#
_entry.id   AF-A0A3N0IX83-F1
#
_cell.length_a   1.000
_cell.length_b   1.000
_cell.length_c   1.000
_cell.angle_alpha   90.00
_cell.angle_beta   90.00
_cell.angle_gamma   90.00
#
_symmetry.space_group_name_H-M   'P 1'
#
loop_
_entity.id
_entity.type
_entity.pdbx_description
1 polymer ?
#
loop_
_entity_poly.entity_id
_entity_poly.type
_entity_poly.pdbx_seq_one_letter_code
_entity_poly.pdbx_strand_id
1 'polypeptide(L)'
;MTDFNNPKKLGFMRVIQVFFALNIALTVSGLVFMIKGSYELGFAEILDYANLVFDGICFWLIWHRYRATRGFVIGFSLFNIVVGTAYNLATGSFDLLDQVIASSSDIILIAYFLTSRRVKAVLVHPFSDEKAQAQLDEHRGYFQPRTWGFWRNLIIYFCVFSVVGHWMEAGYCTLIRFGLIPGIYDPNSQIWHDWLYPFCVYGFGAVACVLVLFPVKNLLQKHFRGHAVPLALSFVANALVCTSIELAMGLMLNQPLPDGTLPLWDYRDMFCNFMGQVCLQNALAFGFVATLMTWVIYPGLEKLLAHVPPYAMNIAFIAVVIVFSILFFLYCVNVAVPEEDVVNAAKGILQSMAPGATVSSSA
;
A
#
# COMPACT_ATOMS: atom_id res chain seq x y z
N MET A 1 10.74 40.21 -12.91
CA MET A 1 10.29 40.02 -11.50
C MET A 1 8.94 39.26 -11.40
N THR A 2 8.62 38.37 -12.34
CA THR A 2 7.22 37.92 -12.58
C THR A 2 6.98 36.40 -12.51
N ASP A 3 7.98 35.57 -12.14
CA ASP A 3 7.80 34.10 -12.08
C ASP A 3 7.70 33.53 -10.64
N PHE A 4 8.03 34.32 -9.62
CA PHE A 4 7.95 33.87 -8.21
C PHE A 4 6.53 33.86 -7.63
N ASN A 5 5.61 34.63 -8.20
CA ASN A 5 4.24 34.78 -7.73
C ASN A 5 3.23 33.86 -8.43
N ASN A 6 3.65 32.98 -9.35
CA ASN A 6 2.73 32.03 -9.97
C ASN A 6 2.51 30.84 -9.02
N PRO A 7 1.35 30.71 -8.35
CA PRO A 7 1.11 29.61 -7.42
C PRO A 7 1.08 28.25 -8.14
N LYS A 8 0.94 28.21 -9.47
CA LYS A 8 0.96 26.96 -10.25
C LYS A 8 2.37 26.36 -10.40
N LYS A 9 3.44 27.14 -10.20
CA LYS A 9 4.83 26.67 -10.35
C LYS A 9 5.48 26.36 -8.98
N LEU A 10 5.77 25.07 -8.74
CA LEU A 10 6.41 24.58 -7.51
C LEU A 10 7.88 25.02 -7.37
N GLY A 11 8.61 25.22 -8.48
CA GLY A 11 10.03 25.62 -8.45
C GLY A 11 10.91 24.62 -7.68
N PHE A 12 11.81 25.12 -6.82
CA PHE A 12 12.69 24.29 -5.97
C PHE A 12 11.93 23.30 -5.07
N MET A 13 10.67 23.59 -4.72
CA MET A 13 9.81 22.65 -3.99
C MET A 13 9.55 21.35 -4.76
N ARG A 14 9.59 21.39 -6.11
CA ARG A 14 9.52 20.18 -6.95
C ARG A 14 10.79 19.34 -6.84
N VAL A 15 11.95 19.98 -6.72
CA VAL A 15 13.22 19.28 -6.48
C VAL A 15 13.17 18.56 -5.14
N ILE A 16 12.65 19.23 -4.10
CA ILE A 16 12.42 18.61 -2.78
C ILE A 16 11.43 17.44 -2.86
N GLN A 17 10.32 17.57 -3.60
CA GLN A 17 9.39 16.44 -3.80
C GLN A 17 10.03 15.25 -4.51
N VAL A 18 10.82 15.50 -5.54
CA VAL A 18 11.55 14.44 -6.25
C VAL A 18 12.57 13.79 -5.32
N PHE A 19 13.28 14.58 -4.51
CA PHE A 19 14.21 14.07 -3.51
C PHE A 19 13.51 13.15 -2.50
N PHE A 20 12.39 13.57 -1.91
CA PHE A 20 11.60 12.71 -1.01
C PHE A 20 11.10 11.46 -1.71
N ALA A 21 10.56 11.56 -2.93
CA ALA A 21 10.10 10.41 -3.69
C ALA A 21 11.23 9.40 -4.00
N LEU A 22 12.41 9.89 -4.35
CA LEU A 22 13.58 9.05 -4.59
C LEU A 22 14.07 8.40 -3.30
N ASN A 23 14.16 9.13 -2.20
CA ASN A 23 14.55 8.58 -0.90
C ASN A 23 13.57 7.48 -0.45
N ILE A 24 12.27 7.73 -0.56
CA ILE A 24 11.23 6.73 -0.29
C ILE A 24 11.46 5.49 -1.15
N ALA A 25 11.63 5.65 -2.46
CA ALA A 25 11.80 4.53 -3.37
C ALA A 25 13.08 3.72 -3.08
N LEU A 26 14.21 4.39 -2.84
CA LEU A 26 15.49 3.75 -2.55
C LEU A 26 15.47 3.04 -1.22
N THR A 27 15.01 3.69 -0.16
CA THR A 27 14.96 3.12 1.20
C THR A 27 13.99 1.94 1.27
N VAL A 28 12.81 2.05 0.66
CA VAL A 28 11.85 0.92 0.55
C VAL A 28 12.42 -0.23 -0.27
N SER A 29 13.13 0.05 -1.37
CA SER A 29 13.78 -0.99 -2.16
C SER A 29 14.92 -1.66 -1.38
N GLY A 30 15.66 -0.90 -0.57
CA GLY A 30 16.73 -1.40 0.30
C GLY A 30 16.24 -2.37 1.38
N LEU A 31 15.02 -2.16 1.90
CA LEU A 31 14.39 -3.06 2.87
C LEU A 31 14.24 -4.50 2.35
N VAL A 32 14.17 -4.69 1.03
CA VAL A 32 14.07 -6.01 0.39
C VAL A 32 15.33 -6.85 0.55
N PHE A 33 16.46 -6.24 0.94
CA PHE A 33 17.75 -6.93 1.10
C PHE A 33 18.12 -7.19 2.57
N MET A 34 17.29 -6.77 3.53
CA MET A 34 17.57 -6.96 4.95
C MET A 34 17.21 -8.40 5.39
N ILE A 35 18.20 -9.15 5.88
CA ILE A 35 18.03 -10.55 6.31
C ILE A 35 18.14 -10.65 7.84
N LYS A 36 17.16 -11.30 8.47
CA LYS A 36 17.11 -11.51 9.92
C LYS A 36 18.28 -12.37 10.40
N GLY A 37 18.97 -11.92 11.45
CA GLY A 37 20.08 -12.66 12.10
C GLY A 37 21.49 -12.35 11.58
N SER A 38 21.60 -11.58 10.49
CA SER A 38 22.88 -11.06 9.96
C SER A 38 23.06 -9.56 10.15
N TYR A 39 22.05 -8.87 10.72
CA TYR A 39 22.01 -7.41 10.80
C TYR A 39 21.44 -6.97 12.15
N GLU A 40 22.17 -6.14 12.88
CA GLU A 40 21.68 -5.48 14.09
C GLU A 40 21.16 -4.08 13.72
N LEU A 41 19.94 -3.77 14.12
CA LEU A 41 19.35 -2.45 13.91
C LEU A 41 20.05 -1.44 14.84
N GLY A 42 20.96 -0.66 14.27
CA GLY A 42 21.56 0.47 14.92
C GLY A 42 20.62 1.67 14.97
N PHE A 43 21.06 2.70 15.68
CA PHE A 43 20.32 3.95 15.80
C PHE A 43 20.18 4.68 14.46
N ALA A 44 21.18 4.58 13.57
CA ALA A 44 21.16 5.21 12.26
C ALA A 44 20.02 4.66 11.40
N GLU A 45 19.82 3.34 11.42
CA GLU A 45 18.81 2.66 10.63
C GLU A 45 17.40 2.94 11.17
N ILE A 46 17.24 3.02 12.49
CA ILE A 46 15.98 3.46 13.13
C ILE A 46 15.64 4.89 12.70
N LEU A 47 16.64 5.77 12.64
CA LEU A 47 16.48 7.16 12.25
C LEU A 47 16.15 7.28 10.75
N ASP A 48 16.72 6.43 9.90
CA ASP A 48 16.39 6.33 8.47
C ASP A 48 14.95 5.88 8.23
N TYR A 49 14.42 4.96 9.04
CA TYR A 49 13.01 4.55 8.95
C TYR A 49 12.06 5.64 9.46
N ALA A 50 12.45 6.38 10.50
CA ALA A 50 11.71 7.57 10.91
C ALA A 50 11.70 8.64 9.80
N ASN A 51 12.84 8.84 9.13
CA ASN A 51 12.98 9.72 7.98
C ASN A 51 12.13 9.28 6.80
N LEU A 52 12.03 7.97 6.54
CA LEU A 52 11.16 7.42 5.50
C LEU A 52 9.69 7.80 5.71
N VAL A 53 9.21 7.65 6.95
CA VAL A 53 7.84 8.06 7.32
C VAL A 53 7.66 9.56 7.15
N PHE A 54 8.65 10.36 7.57
CA PHE A 54 8.64 11.80 7.40
C PHE A 54 8.59 12.23 5.93
N ASP A 55 9.44 11.66 5.08
CA ASP A 55 9.50 11.95 3.65
C ASP A 55 8.16 11.64 2.98
N GLY A 56 7.52 10.53 3.36
CA GLY A 56 6.17 10.18 2.89
C GLY A 56 5.12 11.23 3.26
N ILE A 57 5.10 11.65 4.53
CA ILE A 57 4.17 12.68 5.02
C ILE A 57 4.46 14.03 4.34
N CYS A 58 5.73 14.43 4.23
CA CYS A 58 6.15 15.67 3.59
C CYS A 58 5.81 15.71 2.11
N PHE A 59 6.08 14.62 1.39
CA PHE A 59 5.72 14.48 -0.01
C PHE A 59 4.22 14.74 -0.21
N TRP A 60 3.37 14.08 0.59
CA TRP A 60 1.92 14.22 0.55
C TRP A 60 1.46 15.64 0.93
N LEU A 61 2.02 16.19 1.99
CA LEU A 61 1.71 17.53 2.48
C LEU A 61 2.08 18.64 1.47
N ILE A 62 3.19 18.49 0.74
CA ILE A 62 3.59 19.40 -0.34
C ILE A 62 2.70 19.19 -1.57
N TRP A 63 2.36 17.93 -1.90
CA TRP A 63 1.48 17.60 -3.01
C TRP A 63 0.12 18.30 -2.90
N HIS A 64 -0.46 18.30 -1.71
CA HIS A 64 -1.73 18.98 -1.42
C HIS A 64 -1.59 20.46 -1.01
N ARG A 65 -0.36 20.95 -0.92
CA ARG A 65 0.00 22.35 -0.63
C ARG A 65 -0.57 22.87 0.69
N TYR A 66 -0.53 22.03 1.73
CA TYR A 66 -1.03 22.41 3.06
C TYR A 66 -0.14 23.45 3.73
N ARG A 67 -0.74 24.34 4.53
CA ARG A 67 -0.01 25.34 5.32
C ARG A 67 0.78 24.70 6.47
N ALA A 68 0.25 23.60 7.02
CA ALA A 68 0.88 22.83 8.10
C ALA A 68 2.24 22.24 7.71
N THR A 69 2.45 21.96 6.42
CA THR A 69 3.71 21.47 5.84
C THR A 69 4.92 22.27 6.29
N ARG A 70 4.77 23.59 6.46
CA ARG A 70 5.87 24.46 6.90
C ARG A 70 6.33 24.14 8.32
N GLY A 71 5.37 24.06 9.25
CA GLY A 71 5.67 23.75 10.64
C GLY A 71 6.17 22.31 10.79
N PHE A 72 5.58 21.38 10.02
CA PHE A 72 5.97 19.98 10.04
C PHE A 72 7.41 19.75 9.56
N VAL A 73 7.80 20.30 8.40
CA VAL A 73 9.17 20.17 7.87
C VAL A 73 10.18 20.79 8.84
N ILE A 74 9.92 22.01 9.33
CA ILE A 74 10.84 22.68 10.26
C ILE A 74 10.96 21.90 11.57
N GLY A 75 9.83 21.47 12.14
CA GLY A 75 9.80 20.76 13.42
C GLY A 75 10.51 19.41 13.36
N PHE A 76 10.29 18.65 12.29
CA PHE A 76 10.93 17.35 12.13
C PHE A 76 12.42 17.47 11.78
N SER A 77 12.81 18.40 10.91
CA SER A 77 14.23 18.65 10.66
C SER A 77 14.98 19.12 11.90
N LEU A 78 14.35 19.93 12.77
CA LEU A 78 14.93 20.27 14.07
C LEU A 78 15.02 19.04 15.00
N PHE A 79 13.99 18.19 15.00
CA PHE A 79 13.99 16.95 15.77
C PHE A 79 15.14 16.03 15.33
N ASN A 80 15.33 15.82 14.03
CA ASN A 80 16.43 15.02 13.49
C ASN A 80 17.80 15.53 13.93
N ILE A 81 18.04 16.85 13.81
CA ILE A 81 19.29 17.47 14.25
C ILE A 81 19.51 17.23 15.74
N VAL A 82 18.49 17.46 16.58
CA VAL A 82 18.58 17.31 18.04
C VAL A 82 18.83 15.86 18.43
N VAL A 83 18.08 14.92 17.84
CA VAL A 83 18.18 13.49 18.15
C VAL A 83 19.50 12.91 17.68
N GLY A 84 19.96 13.25 16.47
CA GLY A 84 21.28 12.87 15.97
C GLY A 84 22.43 13.44 16.79
N THR A 85 22.36 14.73 17.15
CA THR A 85 23.37 15.38 18.01
C THR A 85 23.40 14.73 19.40
N ALA A 86 22.23 14.51 20.01
CA ALA A 86 22.13 13.90 21.33
C ALA A 86 22.70 12.48 21.36
N TYR A 87 22.46 11.70 20.30
CA TYR A 87 23.05 10.38 20.16
C TYR A 87 24.57 10.44 20.03
N ASN A 88 25.11 11.26 19.12
CA ASN A 88 26.56 11.40 18.92
C ASN A 88 27.28 11.89 20.19
N LEU A 89 26.64 12.76 20.98
CA LEU A 89 27.14 13.17 22.29
C LEU A 89 27.12 12.03 23.31
N ALA A 90 26.03 11.25 23.35
CA ALA A 90 25.89 10.12 24.28
C ALA A 90 26.85 8.96 23.98
N THR A 91 27.21 8.75 22.71
CA THR A 91 28.15 7.72 22.26
C THR A 91 29.61 8.19 22.26
N GLY A 92 29.87 9.47 22.58
CA GLY A 92 31.22 10.04 22.60
C GLY A 92 31.84 10.23 21.21
N SER A 93 31.05 10.14 20.13
CA SER A 93 31.47 10.28 18.74
C SER A 93 31.16 11.66 18.15
N PHE A 94 31.00 12.67 18.99
CA PHE A 94 30.61 14.00 18.55
C PHE A 94 31.78 14.76 17.92
N ASP A 95 31.67 15.03 16.62
CA ASP A 95 32.47 16.02 15.90
C ASP A 95 31.56 17.07 15.26
N LEU A 96 31.97 18.34 15.35
CA LEU A 96 31.18 19.47 14.87
C LEU A 96 31.01 19.43 13.33
N LEU A 97 32.08 19.11 12.60
CA LEU A 97 32.07 19.11 11.15
C LEU A 97 31.21 17.96 10.64
N ASP A 98 31.37 16.77 11.22
CA ASP A 98 30.57 15.59 10.87
C ASP A 98 29.09 15.81 11.19
N GLN A 99 28.77 16.44 12.33
CA GLN A 99 27.39 16.77 12.68
C GLN A 99 26.75 17.75 11.68
N VAL A 100 27.50 18.77 11.24
CA VAL A 100 27.02 19.75 10.25
C VAL A 100 26.79 19.09 8.89
N ILE A 101 27.69 18.18 8.48
CA ILE A 101 27.54 17.44 7.22
C ILE A 101 26.33 16.50 7.30
N ALA A 102 26.19 15.73 8.38
CA ALA A 102 25.06 14.83 8.60
C ALA A 102 23.72 15.58 8.65
N SER A 103 23.71 16.79 9.21
CA SER A 103 22.52 17.65 9.32
C SER A 103 22.28 18.55 8.11
N SER A 104 23.10 18.48 7.06
CA SER A 104 23.10 19.47 5.98
C SER A 104 21.78 19.53 5.21
N SER A 105 21.14 18.38 4.97
CA SER A 105 19.82 18.27 4.35
C SER A 105 18.75 18.98 5.19
N ASP A 106 18.72 18.72 6.49
CA ASP A 106 17.78 19.33 7.45
C ASP A 106 17.99 20.83 7.58
N ILE A 107 19.25 21.30 7.60
CA ILE A 107 19.59 22.72 7.62
C ILE A 107 19.09 23.41 6.34
N ILE A 108 19.25 22.79 5.18
CA ILE A 108 18.74 23.31 3.90
C ILE A 108 17.21 23.38 3.92
N LEU A 109 16.53 22.34 4.42
CA LEU A 109 15.07 22.31 4.54
C LEU A 109 14.57 23.41 5.48
N ILE A 110 15.15 23.56 6.66
CA ILE A 110 14.82 24.62 7.62
C ILE A 110 15.01 26.00 6.99
N ALA A 111 16.19 26.26 6.41
CA ALA A 111 16.50 27.53 5.78
C ALA A 111 15.51 27.86 4.65
N TYR A 112 15.20 26.89 3.79
CA TYR A 112 14.26 27.08 2.69
C TYR A 112 12.83 27.33 3.19
N PHE A 113 12.31 26.54 4.13
CA PHE A 113 10.92 26.65 4.59
C PHE A 113 10.66 27.86 5.51
N LEU A 114 11.70 28.39 6.16
CA LEU A 114 11.64 29.64 6.94
C LEU A 114 11.64 30.88 6.04
N THR A 115 12.58 30.93 5.08
CA THR A 115 12.91 32.16 4.34
C THR A 115 12.18 32.31 3.01
N SER A 116 11.79 31.20 2.37
CA SER A 116 11.23 31.23 1.02
C SER A 116 9.84 31.88 0.98
N ARG A 117 9.75 33.00 0.25
CA ARG A 117 8.46 33.65 -0.06
C ARG A 117 7.55 32.74 -0.88
N ARG A 118 8.14 31.88 -1.73
CA ARG A 118 7.38 30.93 -2.57
C ARG A 118 6.76 29.81 -1.73
N VAL A 119 7.46 29.30 -0.72
CA VAL A 119 6.88 28.36 0.27
C VAL A 119 5.64 28.98 0.92
N LYS A 120 5.74 30.23 1.37
CA LYS A 120 4.61 30.95 1.97
C LYS A 120 3.44 31.19 1.00
N ALA A 121 3.74 31.39 -0.30
CA ALA A 121 2.75 31.67 -1.34
C ALA A 121 2.09 30.40 -1.93
N VAL A 122 2.76 29.25 -1.89
CA VAL A 122 2.25 27.99 -2.44
C VAL A 122 1.55 27.16 -1.37
N LEU A 123 2.11 27.10 -0.16
CA LEU A 123 1.59 26.31 0.97
C LEU A 123 0.54 27.10 1.75
N VAL A 124 -0.55 27.43 1.08
CA VAL A 124 -1.58 28.36 1.58
C VAL A 124 -2.80 27.66 2.13
N HIS A 125 -2.98 26.37 1.84
CA HIS A 125 -4.22 25.69 2.18
C HIS A 125 -4.25 25.30 3.66
N PRO A 126 -5.10 25.91 4.50
CA PRO A 126 -5.34 25.39 5.84
C PRO A 126 -5.98 24.00 5.74
N PHE A 127 -5.77 23.17 6.77
CA PHE A 127 -6.72 22.11 7.10
C PHE A 127 -8.01 22.78 7.60
N SER A 128 -8.76 23.40 6.68
CA SER A 128 -10.01 24.09 6.96
C SER A 128 -11.17 23.12 6.83
N ASP A 129 -12.16 23.28 7.69
CA ASP A 129 -13.45 22.58 7.62
C ASP A 129 -14.09 22.75 6.23
N GLU A 130 -13.94 23.90 5.57
CA GLU A 130 -14.47 24.13 4.22
C GLU A 130 -13.88 23.18 3.17
N LYS A 131 -12.60 22.80 3.30
CA LYS A 131 -11.99 21.83 2.40
C LYS A 131 -12.43 20.41 2.71
N ALA A 132 -12.56 20.06 4.00
CA ALA A 132 -13.12 18.77 4.39
C ALA A 132 -14.55 18.63 3.86
N GLN A 133 -15.34 19.72 3.92
CA GLN A 133 -16.68 19.81 3.35
C GLN A 133 -16.67 19.70 1.83
N ALA A 134 -15.79 20.43 1.12
CA ALA A 134 -15.69 20.35 -0.33
C ALA A 134 -15.24 18.95 -0.81
N GLN A 135 -14.32 18.31 -0.10
CA GLN A 135 -13.93 16.92 -0.36
C GLN A 135 -15.09 15.96 -0.10
N LEU A 136 -15.85 16.15 0.98
CA LEU A 136 -17.06 15.37 1.26
C LEU A 136 -18.08 15.52 0.13
N ASP A 137 -18.31 16.74 -0.35
CA ASP A 137 -19.27 17.01 -1.43
C ASP A 137 -18.82 16.39 -2.76
N GLU A 138 -17.52 16.42 -3.10
CA GLU A 138 -16.94 15.68 -4.23
C GLU A 138 -17.15 14.15 -4.05
N HIS A 139 -16.82 13.62 -2.87
CA HIS A 139 -16.91 12.19 -2.55
C HIS A 139 -18.34 11.65 -2.52
N ARG A 140 -19.33 12.47 -2.15
CA ARG A 140 -20.75 12.11 -2.26
C ARG A 140 -21.15 11.76 -3.69
N GLY A 141 -20.54 12.41 -4.67
CA GLY A 141 -20.74 12.13 -6.09
C GLY A 141 -20.25 10.76 -6.52
N TYR A 142 -19.35 10.11 -5.78
CA TYR A 142 -18.78 8.80 -6.14
C TYR A 142 -19.63 7.62 -5.70
N PHE A 143 -20.39 7.75 -4.60
CA PHE A 143 -21.24 6.67 -4.10
C PHE A 143 -22.63 6.72 -4.76
N GLN A 144 -22.77 6.08 -5.92
CA GLN A 144 -24.01 6.05 -6.70
C GLN A 144 -24.54 4.63 -6.97
N PRO A 145 -24.99 3.88 -5.94
CA PRO A 145 -25.39 2.47 -6.08
C PRO A 145 -26.60 2.23 -6.99
N ARG A 146 -27.27 3.27 -7.46
CA ARG A 146 -28.38 3.19 -8.41
C ARG A 146 -27.94 3.19 -9.87
N THR A 147 -26.69 3.52 -10.19
CA THR A 147 -26.22 3.64 -11.57
C THR A 147 -25.45 2.41 -12.03
N TRP A 148 -25.57 2.08 -13.31
CA TRP A 148 -24.75 1.01 -13.92
C TRP A 148 -23.26 1.33 -13.84
N GLY A 149 -22.88 2.59 -14.05
CA GLY A 149 -21.48 3.01 -13.98
C GLY A 149 -20.81 2.65 -12.65
N PHE A 150 -21.53 2.80 -11.54
CA PHE A 150 -21.05 2.41 -10.22
C PHE A 150 -20.79 0.91 -10.12
N TRP A 151 -21.77 0.06 -10.49
CA TRP A 151 -21.62 -1.40 -10.42
C TRP A 151 -20.55 -1.92 -11.36
N ARG A 152 -20.47 -1.36 -12.58
CA ARG A 152 -19.40 -1.65 -13.52
C ARG A 152 -18.02 -1.36 -12.92
N ASN A 153 -17.83 -0.17 -12.34
CA ASN A 153 -16.57 0.20 -11.68
C ASN A 153 -16.28 -0.73 -10.49
N LEU A 154 -17.29 -1.08 -9.70
CA LEU A 154 -17.17 -1.97 -8.55
C LEU A 154 -16.70 -3.38 -8.96
N ILE A 155 -17.22 -3.92 -10.07
CA ILE A 155 -16.75 -5.20 -10.62
C ILE A 155 -15.31 -5.10 -11.11
N ILE A 156 -14.93 -4.00 -11.77
CA ILE A 156 -13.53 -3.75 -12.14
C ILE A 156 -12.65 -3.75 -10.89
N TYR A 157 -13.06 -3.06 -9.82
CA TYR A 157 -12.33 -3.05 -8.56
C TYR A 157 -12.21 -4.45 -7.97
N PHE A 158 -13.29 -5.24 -7.95
CA PHE A 158 -13.22 -6.63 -7.51
C PHE A 158 -12.15 -7.42 -8.27
N CYS A 159 -12.18 -7.40 -9.61
CA CYS A 159 -11.24 -8.15 -10.44
C CYS A 159 -9.78 -7.68 -10.24
N VAL A 160 -9.54 -6.37 -10.27
CA VAL A 160 -8.18 -5.80 -10.16
C VAL A 160 -7.62 -6.00 -8.77
N PHE A 161 -8.40 -5.70 -7.72
CA PHE A 161 -7.92 -5.82 -6.33
C PHE A 161 -7.81 -7.25 -5.83
N SER A 162 -8.40 -8.24 -6.52
CA SER A 162 -8.12 -9.65 -6.26
C SER A 162 -6.67 -10.03 -6.58
N VAL A 163 -6.06 -9.40 -7.59
CA VAL A 163 -4.64 -9.62 -7.95
C VAL A 163 -3.74 -8.63 -7.19
N VAL A 164 -4.11 -7.36 -7.11
CA VAL A 164 -3.30 -6.36 -6.38
C VAL A 164 -3.23 -6.67 -4.89
N GLY A 165 -4.31 -7.19 -4.31
CA GLY A 165 -4.32 -7.61 -2.90
C GLY A 165 -3.41 -8.80 -2.63
N HIS A 166 -3.30 -9.74 -3.56
CA HIS A 166 -2.32 -10.82 -3.51
C HIS A 166 -0.88 -10.28 -3.47
N TRP A 167 -0.55 -9.31 -4.33
CA TRP A 167 0.78 -8.68 -4.29
C TRP A 167 1.05 -7.92 -2.99
N MET A 168 0.01 -7.29 -2.44
CA MET A 168 0.09 -6.61 -1.14
C MET A 168 0.34 -7.60 0.00
N GLU A 169 -0.32 -8.76 -0.01
CA GLU A 169 -0.05 -9.85 0.94
C GLU A 169 1.35 -10.44 0.76
N ALA A 170 1.78 -10.69 -0.47
CA ALA A 170 3.15 -11.13 -0.77
C ALA A 170 4.19 -10.14 -0.22
N GLY A 171 3.92 -8.83 -0.37
CA GLY A 171 4.73 -7.78 0.25
C GLY A 171 4.74 -7.86 1.78
N TYR A 172 3.57 -8.03 2.42
CA TYR A 172 3.46 -8.16 3.86
C TYR A 172 4.20 -9.42 4.40
N CYS A 173 4.02 -10.57 3.76
CA CYS A 173 4.73 -11.80 4.09
C CYS A 173 6.24 -11.69 3.83
N THR A 174 6.65 -10.90 2.84
CA THR A 174 8.07 -10.58 2.60
C THR A 174 8.65 -9.77 3.77
N LEU A 175 7.90 -8.79 4.32
CA LEU A 175 8.34 -8.05 5.51
C LEU A 175 8.48 -8.97 6.75
N ILE A 176 7.59 -9.95 6.89
CA ILE A 176 7.69 -10.99 7.93
C ILE A 176 8.92 -11.88 7.70
N ARG A 177 9.15 -12.32 6.45
CA ARG A 177 10.33 -13.10 6.06
C ARG A 177 11.63 -12.38 6.43
N PHE A 178 11.68 -11.08 6.21
CA PHE A 178 12.83 -10.24 6.56
C PHE A 178 12.89 -9.88 8.06
N GLY A 179 11.89 -10.27 8.85
CA GLY A 179 11.86 -10.03 10.29
C GLY A 179 11.59 -8.58 10.67
N LEU A 180 11.16 -7.74 9.72
CA LEU A 180 10.79 -6.34 9.96
C LEU A 180 9.48 -6.22 10.75
N ILE A 181 8.63 -7.25 10.65
CA ILE A 181 7.34 -7.33 11.32
C ILE A 181 7.21 -8.73 11.95
N PRO A 182 6.67 -8.88 13.19
CA PRO A 182 6.42 -10.18 13.79
C PRO A 182 5.45 -11.01 12.95
N GLY A 183 5.64 -12.32 12.86
CA GLY A 183 4.70 -13.19 12.16
C GLY A 183 5.29 -14.54 11.80
N ILE A 184 4.43 -15.42 11.29
CA ILE A 184 4.81 -16.74 10.77
C ILE A 184 4.97 -16.61 9.25
N TYR A 185 6.14 -16.98 8.75
CA TYR A 185 6.40 -17.08 7.33
C TYR A 185 6.27 -18.54 6.90
N ASP A 186 5.31 -18.82 6.01
CA ASP A 186 5.18 -20.12 5.35
C ASP A 186 5.66 -20.03 3.89
N PRO A 187 6.81 -20.65 3.53
CA PRO A 187 7.30 -20.67 2.15
C PRO A 187 6.44 -21.51 1.20
N ASN A 188 5.61 -22.41 1.72
CA ASN A 188 4.74 -23.27 0.92
C ASN A 188 3.34 -22.67 0.70
N SER A 189 3.07 -21.51 1.29
CA SER A 189 1.80 -20.81 1.16
C SER A 189 1.46 -20.54 -0.30
N GLN A 190 0.15 -20.62 -0.63
CA GLN A 190 -0.41 -20.36 -1.96
C GLN A 190 0.02 -19.02 -2.55
N ILE A 191 0.38 -18.05 -1.71
CA ILE A 191 0.87 -16.72 -2.09
C ILE A 191 2.11 -16.79 -3.00
N TRP A 192 2.97 -17.80 -2.83
CA TRP A 192 4.26 -17.89 -3.52
C TRP A 192 4.25 -18.69 -4.82
N HIS A 193 3.20 -19.49 -5.04
CA HIS A 193 3.15 -20.39 -6.20
C HIS A 193 2.97 -19.64 -7.51
N ASP A 194 2.15 -18.57 -7.53
CA ASP A 194 1.80 -17.88 -8.77
C ASP A 194 1.55 -16.38 -8.61
N TRP A 195 2.21 -15.56 -9.42
CA TRP A 195 2.14 -14.10 -9.35
C TRP A 195 0.79 -13.49 -9.76
N LEU A 196 0.02 -14.17 -10.60
CA LEU A 196 -1.26 -13.66 -11.13
C LEU A 196 -2.47 -14.35 -10.52
N TYR A 197 -2.29 -15.06 -9.41
CA TYR A 197 -3.38 -15.76 -8.77
C TYR A 197 -4.43 -14.75 -8.26
N PRO A 198 -5.71 -14.85 -8.69
CA PRO A 198 -6.74 -13.94 -8.23
C PRO A 198 -7.22 -14.36 -6.83
N PHE A 199 -6.63 -13.79 -5.78
CA PHE A 199 -7.11 -13.95 -4.41
C PHE A 199 -8.41 -13.16 -4.22
N CYS A 200 -9.55 -13.79 -4.52
CA CYS A 200 -10.88 -13.18 -4.48
C CYS A 200 -11.21 -12.53 -3.12
N VAL A 201 -10.62 -12.99 -2.03
CA VAL A 201 -10.79 -12.40 -0.69
C VAL A 201 -10.43 -10.91 -0.67
N TYR A 202 -9.39 -10.49 -1.39
CA TYR A 202 -9.02 -9.08 -1.49
C TYR A 202 -9.93 -8.29 -2.41
N GLY A 203 -10.46 -8.92 -3.47
CA GLY A 203 -11.52 -8.34 -4.28
C GLY A 203 -12.76 -8.03 -3.45
N PHE A 204 -13.21 -9.00 -2.63
CA PHE A 204 -14.30 -8.78 -1.68
C PHE A 204 -13.96 -7.72 -0.63
N GLY A 205 -12.72 -7.68 -0.14
CA GLY A 205 -12.23 -6.64 0.75
C GLY A 205 -12.33 -5.24 0.14
N ALA A 206 -11.93 -5.08 -1.13
CA ALA A 206 -12.08 -3.82 -1.86
C ALA A 206 -13.55 -3.43 -2.05
N VAL A 207 -14.42 -4.39 -2.37
CA VAL A 207 -15.87 -4.16 -2.48
C VAL A 207 -16.47 -3.73 -1.14
N ALA A 208 -16.09 -4.38 -0.03
CA ALA A 208 -16.50 -4.01 1.31
C ALA A 208 -16.03 -2.60 1.69
N CYS A 209 -14.81 -2.22 1.30
CA CYS A 209 -14.32 -0.86 1.47
C CYS A 209 -15.22 0.17 0.78
N VAL A 210 -15.69 -0.11 -0.45
CA VAL A 210 -16.55 0.81 -1.20
C VAL A 210 -17.99 0.81 -0.71
N LEU A 211 -18.58 -0.36 -0.42
CA LEU A 211 -19.99 -0.49 -0.07
C LEU A 211 -20.28 -0.16 1.40
N VAL A 212 -19.33 -0.40 2.31
CA VAL A 212 -19.55 -0.26 3.75
C VAL A 212 -18.69 0.87 4.30
N LEU A 213 -17.37 0.79 4.13
CA LEU A 213 -16.44 1.67 4.82
C LEU A 213 -16.45 3.09 4.25
N PHE A 214 -16.62 3.26 2.93
CA PHE A 214 -16.69 4.56 2.30
C PHE A 214 -17.94 5.37 2.72
N PRO A 215 -19.17 4.78 2.77
CA PRO A 215 -20.32 5.43 3.40
C PRO A 215 -20.11 5.80 4.87
N VAL A 216 -19.50 4.91 5.66
CA VAL A 216 -19.18 5.17 7.08
C VAL A 216 -18.23 6.35 7.22
N LYS A 217 -17.16 6.39 6.42
CA LYS A 217 -16.26 7.54 6.33
C LYS A 217 -17.01 8.83 6.03
N ASN A 218 -17.88 8.83 5.01
CA ASN A 218 -18.64 10.03 4.63
C ASN A 218 -19.61 10.47 5.74
N LEU A 219 -20.19 9.52 6.49
CA LEU A 219 -21.02 9.82 7.65
C LEU A 219 -20.20 10.47 8.77
N LEU A 220 -19.02 9.93 9.08
CA LEU A 220 -18.10 10.47 10.09
C LEU A 220 -17.63 11.89 9.72
N GLN A 221 -17.25 12.11 8.46
CA GLN A 221 -16.86 13.43 7.96
C GLN A 221 -18.01 14.45 7.99
N LYS A 222 -19.27 14.00 7.88
CA LYS A 222 -20.45 14.86 8.02
C LYS A 222 -20.73 15.23 9.48
N HIS A 223 -20.47 14.30 10.42
CA HIS A 223 -20.83 14.46 11.82
C HIS A 223 -19.78 15.24 12.62
N PHE A 224 -18.49 15.01 12.34
CA PHE A 224 -17.38 15.64 13.05
C PHE A 224 -16.74 16.73 12.19
N ARG A 225 -16.47 17.89 12.81
CA ARG A 225 -15.69 18.97 12.19
C ARG A 225 -14.20 18.63 12.17
N GLY A 226 -13.48 19.13 11.17
CA GLY A 226 -12.06 18.85 10.95
C GLY A 226 -11.80 17.52 10.22
N HIS A 227 -10.52 17.26 9.96
CA HIS A 227 -10.08 16.09 9.19
C HIS A 227 -9.51 14.97 10.07
N ALA A 228 -8.91 15.32 11.21
CA ALA A 228 -8.20 14.36 12.07
C ALA A 228 -9.13 13.41 12.82
N VAL A 229 -10.22 13.93 13.42
CA VAL A 229 -11.18 13.10 14.18
C VAL A 229 -11.91 12.10 13.28
N PRO A 230 -12.50 12.48 12.13
CA PRO A 230 -13.12 11.51 11.23
C PRO A 230 -12.12 10.48 10.69
N LEU A 231 -10.85 10.86 10.47
CA LEU A 231 -9.81 9.95 10.01
C LEU A 231 -9.48 8.89 11.07
N ALA A 232 -9.24 9.31 12.31
CA ALA A 232 -8.96 8.39 13.41
C ALA A 232 -10.15 7.45 13.68
N LEU A 233 -11.37 7.97 13.72
CA LEU A 233 -12.58 7.16 13.89
C LEU A 233 -12.81 6.21 12.72
N SER A 234 -12.54 6.66 11.49
CA SER A 234 -12.61 5.82 10.30
C SER A 234 -11.58 4.69 10.38
N PHE A 235 -10.36 4.97 10.83
CA PHE A 235 -9.34 3.93 11.02
C PHE A 235 -9.79 2.86 12.02
N VAL A 236 -10.31 3.28 13.18
CA VAL A 236 -10.83 2.34 14.19
C VAL A 236 -11.99 1.51 13.62
N ALA A 237 -12.96 2.16 12.95
CA ALA A 237 -14.08 1.46 12.33
C ALA A 237 -13.64 0.47 11.25
N ASN A 238 -12.69 0.88 10.40
CA ASN A 238 -12.11 0.05 9.35
C ASN A 238 -11.39 -1.17 9.94
N ALA A 239 -10.54 -0.96 10.95
CA ALA A 239 -9.84 -2.03 11.66
C ALA A 239 -10.84 -3.04 12.24
N LEU A 240 -11.88 -2.57 12.94
CA LEU A 240 -12.89 -3.44 13.54
C LEU A 240 -13.66 -4.26 12.50
N VAL A 241 -14.04 -3.66 11.37
CA VAL A 241 -14.74 -4.37 10.29
C VAL A 241 -13.82 -5.39 9.63
N CYS A 242 -12.58 -5.02 9.31
CA CYS A 242 -11.59 -5.95 8.76
C CYS A 242 -11.33 -7.14 9.69
N THR A 243 -11.09 -6.89 10.98
CA THR A 243 -10.93 -7.93 12.00
C THR A 243 -12.18 -8.80 12.13
N SER A 244 -13.38 -8.23 12.00
CA SER A 244 -14.62 -9.01 12.05
C SER A 244 -14.75 -9.94 10.84
N ILE A 245 -14.36 -9.47 9.65
CA ILE A 245 -14.34 -10.28 8.42
C ILE A 245 -13.29 -11.39 8.55
N GLU A 246 -12.07 -11.05 8.98
CA GLU A 246 -10.97 -12.00 9.20
C GLU A 246 -11.37 -13.07 10.21
N LEU A 247 -11.99 -12.68 11.33
CA LEU A 247 -12.50 -13.62 12.33
C LEU A 247 -13.60 -14.51 11.76
N ALA A 248 -14.57 -13.95 11.05
CA ALA A 248 -15.64 -14.74 10.43
C ALA A 248 -15.08 -15.76 9.42
N MET A 249 -14.13 -15.34 8.58
CA MET A 249 -13.45 -16.21 7.62
C MET A 249 -12.61 -17.28 8.32
N GLY A 250 -11.91 -16.91 9.40
CA GLY A 250 -11.16 -17.86 10.22
C GLY A 250 -12.06 -18.91 10.86
N LEU A 251 -13.21 -18.50 11.38
CA LEU A 251 -14.21 -19.41 11.96
C LEU A 251 -14.90 -20.30 10.91
N MET A 252 -14.95 -19.89 9.65
CA MET A 252 -15.56 -20.68 8.57
C MET A 252 -14.57 -21.59 7.85
N LEU A 253 -13.33 -21.16 7.64
CA LEU A 253 -12.37 -21.78 6.72
C LEU A 253 -11.07 -22.24 7.38
N ASN A 254 -10.68 -21.62 8.50
CA ASN A 254 -9.44 -21.91 9.20
C ASN A 254 -9.71 -22.68 10.51
N GLN A 255 -10.45 -23.78 10.42
CA GLN A 255 -10.77 -24.61 11.58
C GLN A 255 -9.61 -25.55 11.94
N PRO A 256 -9.39 -25.84 13.24
CA PRO A 256 -8.28 -26.66 13.68
C PRO A 256 -8.39 -28.09 13.13
N LEU A 257 -7.27 -28.60 12.62
CA LEU A 257 -7.11 -30.00 12.23
C LEU A 257 -7.09 -30.93 13.47
N PRO A 258 -7.18 -32.26 13.29
CA PRO A 258 -7.11 -33.21 14.41
C PRO A 258 -5.86 -33.09 15.28
N ASP A 259 -4.77 -32.55 14.74
CA ASP A 259 -3.51 -32.25 15.44
C ASP A 259 -3.51 -30.89 16.15
N GLY A 260 -4.61 -30.13 16.07
CA GLY A 260 -4.77 -28.81 16.67
C GLY A 260 -4.06 -27.68 15.90
N THR A 261 -3.56 -27.94 14.69
CA THR A 261 -2.94 -26.92 13.82
C THR A 261 -4.00 -26.18 13.00
N LEU A 262 -3.78 -24.90 12.73
CA LEU A 262 -4.64 -24.09 11.87
C LEU A 262 -4.08 -24.14 10.44
N PRO A 263 -4.87 -24.53 9.42
CA PRO A 263 -4.36 -24.85 8.09
C PRO A 263 -3.98 -23.66 7.23
N LEU A 264 -4.58 -22.48 7.46
CA LEU A 264 -4.38 -21.30 6.61
C LEU A 264 -3.41 -20.31 7.27
N TRP A 265 -3.67 -19.96 8.53
CA TRP A 265 -2.81 -19.08 9.33
C TRP A 265 -2.95 -19.37 10.81
N ASP A 266 -1.94 -19.05 11.61
CA ASP A 266 -1.95 -19.24 13.05
C ASP A 266 -1.38 -18.02 13.79
N TYR A 267 -2.21 -17.37 14.60
CA TYR A 267 -1.82 -16.19 15.37
C TYR A 267 -1.80 -16.44 16.88
N ARG A 268 -1.78 -17.69 17.35
CA ARG A 268 -1.80 -18.01 18.79
C ARG A 268 -0.65 -17.36 19.59
N ASP A 269 0.50 -17.21 18.96
CA ASP A 269 1.69 -16.59 19.59
C ASP A 269 1.76 -15.06 19.43
N MET A 270 0.74 -14.45 18.83
CA MET A 270 0.72 -13.02 18.53
C MET A 270 0.03 -12.22 19.65
N PHE A 271 0.45 -10.97 19.83
CA PHE A 271 -0.12 -10.07 20.84
C PHE A 271 -1.60 -9.76 20.58
N CYS A 272 -2.41 -9.79 21.66
CA CYS A 272 -3.86 -9.58 21.62
C CYS A 272 -4.56 -10.46 20.57
N ASN A 273 -4.16 -11.74 20.50
CA ASN A 273 -4.85 -12.69 19.62
C ASN A 273 -6.20 -13.15 20.18
N PHE A 274 -7.09 -13.57 19.28
CA PHE A 274 -8.35 -14.20 19.63
C PHE A 274 -8.50 -15.50 18.82
N MET A 275 -8.56 -16.63 19.54
CA MET A 275 -8.67 -18.00 18.99
C MET A 275 -7.59 -18.38 17.96
N GLY A 276 -6.46 -17.67 17.94
CA GLY A 276 -5.45 -17.81 16.87
C GLY A 276 -5.89 -17.32 15.49
N GLN A 277 -7.10 -16.75 15.37
CA GLN A 277 -7.70 -16.34 14.09
C GLN A 277 -7.41 -14.90 13.74
N VAL A 278 -7.36 -14.01 14.74
CA VAL A 278 -7.07 -12.59 14.56
C VAL A 278 -6.06 -12.14 15.61
N CYS A 279 -5.28 -11.11 15.31
CA CYS A 279 -4.38 -10.46 16.26
C CYS A 279 -4.33 -8.94 16.07
N LEU A 280 -3.84 -8.20 17.07
CA LEU A 280 -3.83 -6.73 17.01
C LEU A 280 -2.97 -6.21 15.86
N GLN A 281 -1.83 -6.84 15.58
CA GLN A 281 -0.95 -6.42 14.50
C GLN A 281 -1.66 -6.45 13.14
N ASN A 282 -2.33 -7.55 12.81
CA ASN A 282 -3.08 -7.68 11.56
C ASN A 282 -4.30 -6.76 11.55
N ALA A 283 -5.00 -6.60 12.68
CA ALA A 283 -6.09 -5.65 12.81
C ALA A 283 -5.66 -4.22 12.45
N LEU A 284 -4.48 -3.79 12.92
CA LEU A 284 -3.91 -2.49 12.60
C LEU A 284 -3.45 -2.40 11.13
N ALA A 285 -2.82 -3.46 10.60
CA ALA A 285 -2.37 -3.52 9.22
C ALA A 285 -3.54 -3.42 8.23
N PHE A 286 -4.58 -4.26 8.42
CA PHE A 286 -5.80 -4.19 7.61
C PHE A 286 -6.56 -2.88 7.81
N GLY A 287 -6.62 -2.36 9.05
CA GLY A 287 -7.19 -1.05 9.33
C GLY A 287 -6.49 0.07 8.56
N PHE A 288 -5.16 0.02 8.46
CA PHE A 288 -4.37 0.99 7.70
C PHE A 288 -4.66 0.87 6.20
N VAL A 289 -4.59 -0.33 5.64
CA VAL A 289 -4.86 -0.58 4.20
C VAL A 289 -6.28 -0.19 3.83
N ALA A 290 -7.29 -0.54 4.63
CA ALA A 290 -8.68 -0.16 4.41
C ALA A 290 -8.90 1.36 4.52
N THR A 291 -8.17 2.03 5.42
CA THR A 291 -8.19 3.50 5.52
C THR A 291 -7.55 4.14 4.30
N LEU A 292 -6.39 3.64 3.85
CA LEU A 292 -5.75 4.09 2.63
C LEU A 292 -6.67 3.88 1.41
N MET A 293 -7.33 2.72 1.34
CA MET A 293 -8.28 2.38 0.28
C MET A 293 -9.45 3.36 0.23
N THR A 294 -10.08 3.64 1.37
CA THR A 294 -11.29 4.49 1.45
C THR A 294 -10.99 6.00 1.38
N TRP A 295 -9.83 6.45 1.85
CA TRP A 295 -9.47 7.87 1.90
C TRP A 295 -8.71 8.36 0.69
N VAL A 296 -7.90 7.50 0.07
CA VAL A 296 -6.96 7.90 -0.98
C VAL A 296 -7.22 7.15 -2.28
N ILE A 297 -7.18 5.82 -2.25
CA ILE A 297 -7.17 5.01 -3.47
C ILE A 297 -8.53 5.09 -4.17
N TYR A 298 -9.64 4.79 -3.50
CA TYR A 298 -10.96 4.79 -4.11
C TYR A 298 -11.36 6.18 -4.67
N PRO A 299 -11.26 7.29 -3.91
CA PRO A 299 -11.51 8.63 -4.47
C PRO A 299 -10.58 8.99 -5.63
N GLY A 300 -9.31 8.58 -5.55
CA GLY A 300 -8.33 8.80 -6.62
C GLY A 300 -8.68 8.04 -7.90
N LEU A 301 -9.12 6.78 -7.76
CA LEU A 301 -9.57 5.95 -8.87
C LEU A 301 -10.85 6.52 -9.49
N GLU A 302 -11.87 6.85 -8.70
CA GLU A 302 -13.11 7.43 -9.25
C GLU A 302 -12.84 8.74 -9.99
N LYS A 303 -11.94 9.57 -9.48
CA LYS A 303 -11.49 10.78 -10.18
C LYS A 303 -10.78 10.47 -11.49
N LEU A 304 -9.94 9.44 -11.53
CA LEU A 304 -9.27 9.00 -12.76
C LEU A 304 -10.28 8.46 -13.77
N LEU A 305 -11.19 7.59 -13.34
CA LEU A 305 -12.22 6.99 -14.17
C LEU A 305 -13.21 8.04 -14.71
N ALA A 306 -13.47 9.12 -13.98
CA ALA A 306 -14.32 10.22 -14.43
C ALA A 306 -13.76 10.97 -15.66
N HIS A 307 -12.45 10.87 -15.94
CA HIS A 307 -11.85 11.45 -17.15
C HIS A 307 -12.00 10.54 -18.38
N VAL A 308 -12.41 9.28 -18.19
CA VAL A 308 -12.52 8.30 -19.26
C VAL A 308 -13.95 8.30 -19.80
N PRO A 309 -14.15 8.41 -21.12
CA PRO A 309 -15.50 8.41 -21.68
C PRO A 309 -16.22 7.06 -21.43
N PRO A 310 -17.56 7.06 -21.26
CA PRO A 310 -18.30 5.87 -20.85
C PRO A 310 -18.12 4.64 -21.75
N TYR A 311 -17.96 4.84 -23.07
CA TYR A 311 -17.74 3.75 -24.02
C TYR A 311 -16.40 3.03 -23.76
N ALA A 312 -15.33 3.78 -23.49
CA ALA A 312 -14.01 3.23 -23.22
C ALA A 312 -14.01 2.47 -21.89
N MET A 313 -14.74 2.97 -20.89
CA MET A 313 -14.93 2.26 -19.63
C MET A 313 -15.70 0.94 -19.77
N ASN A 314 -16.66 0.86 -20.69
CA ASN A 314 -17.35 -0.39 -20.98
C ASN A 314 -16.43 -1.41 -21.68
N ILE A 315 -15.56 -0.95 -22.59
CA ILE A 315 -14.53 -1.81 -23.20
C ILE A 315 -13.55 -2.32 -22.14
N ALA A 316 -13.07 -1.42 -21.28
CA ALA A 316 -12.17 -1.78 -20.17
C ALA A 316 -12.83 -2.79 -19.21
N PHE A 317 -14.11 -2.58 -18.88
CA PHE A 317 -14.89 -3.53 -18.09
C PHE A 317 -14.90 -4.92 -18.72
N ILE A 318 -15.25 -5.03 -20.01
CA ILE A 318 -15.30 -6.31 -20.72
C ILE A 318 -13.91 -6.97 -20.71
N ALA A 319 -12.86 -6.22 -21.04
CA ALA A 319 -11.50 -6.74 -21.08
C ALA A 319 -11.04 -7.25 -19.70
N VAL A 320 -11.27 -6.49 -18.63
CA VAL A 320 -10.90 -6.88 -17.26
C VAL A 320 -11.65 -8.12 -16.83
N VAL A 321 -12.96 -8.21 -17.10
CA VAL A 321 -13.76 -9.38 -16.73
C VAL A 321 -13.31 -10.62 -17.50
N ILE A 322 -13.02 -10.51 -18.80
CA ILE A 322 -12.52 -11.64 -19.61
C ILE A 322 -11.16 -12.10 -19.07
N VAL A 323 -10.21 -11.18 -18.86
CA VAL A 323 -8.88 -11.53 -18.31
C VAL A 323 -9.01 -12.18 -16.94
N PHE A 324 -9.82 -11.61 -16.05
CA PHE A 324 -10.07 -12.17 -14.73
C PHE A 324 -10.69 -13.57 -14.81
N SER A 325 -11.64 -13.78 -15.74
CA SER A 325 -12.25 -15.09 -15.95
C SER A 325 -11.27 -16.12 -16.49
N ILE A 326 -10.37 -15.72 -17.40
CA ILE A 326 -9.28 -16.57 -17.90
C ILE A 326 -8.34 -16.94 -16.75
N LEU A 327 -7.88 -15.96 -15.96
CA LEU A 327 -7.03 -16.21 -14.80
C LEU A 327 -7.73 -17.19 -13.84
N PHE A 328 -8.94 -16.87 -13.41
CA PHE A 328 -9.72 -17.72 -12.51
C PHE A 328 -9.90 -19.14 -13.07
N PHE A 329 -10.21 -19.28 -14.37
CA PHE A 329 -10.34 -20.57 -15.03
C PHE A 329 -9.02 -21.36 -15.04
N LEU A 330 -7.90 -20.72 -15.39
CA LEU A 330 -6.57 -21.34 -15.40
C LEU A 330 -6.15 -21.86 -14.02
N TYR A 331 -6.65 -21.25 -12.94
CA TYR A 331 -6.34 -21.67 -11.58
C TYR A 331 -7.37 -22.64 -10.96
N CYS A 332 -8.62 -22.59 -11.39
CA CYS A 332 -9.64 -23.58 -10.99
C CYS A 332 -9.47 -24.90 -11.75
N VAL A 333 -9.02 -24.84 -12.99
CA VAL A 333 -8.65 -26.01 -13.77
C VAL A 333 -7.15 -26.14 -13.62
N ASN A 334 -6.70 -26.94 -12.64
CA ASN A 334 -5.35 -27.50 -12.69
C ASN A 334 -5.22 -28.21 -14.03
N VAL A 335 -4.67 -27.53 -15.04
CA VAL A 335 -4.28 -28.18 -16.28
C VAL A 335 -3.04 -28.99 -15.92
N ALA A 336 -3.26 -30.15 -15.29
CA ALA A 336 -2.33 -31.25 -15.39
C ALA A 336 -2.29 -31.60 -16.86
N VAL A 337 -1.43 -30.93 -17.63
CA VAL A 337 -0.83 -31.61 -18.76
C VAL A 337 0.37 -32.33 -18.13
N PRO A 338 0.32 -33.66 -17.95
CA PRO A 338 1.53 -34.40 -17.66
C PRO A 338 2.57 -33.97 -18.69
N GLU A 339 3.79 -33.62 -18.28
CA GLU A 339 4.87 -33.30 -19.23
C GLU A 339 5.02 -34.39 -20.29
N GLU A 340 4.70 -35.65 -19.93
CA GLU A 340 4.62 -36.79 -20.83
C GLU A 340 3.66 -36.59 -22.01
N ASP A 341 2.49 -35.98 -21.82
CA ASP A 341 1.51 -35.77 -22.89
C ASP A 341 1.96 -34.66 -23.86
N VAL A 342 2.61 -33.62 -23.35
CA VAL A 342 3.23 -32.56 -24.20
C VAL A 342 4.39 -33.14 -25.00
N VAL A 343 5.25 -33.94 -24.36
CA VAL A 343 6.41 -34.58 -24.99
C VAL A 343 5.95 -35.61 -26.03
N ASN A 344 4.91 -36.39 -25.75
CA ASN A 344 4.35 -37.37 -26.68
C ASN A 344 3.66 -36.69 -27.88
N ALA A 345 2.92 -35.61 -27.65
CA ALA A 345 2.34 -34.81 -28.73
C ALA A 345 3.42 -34.17 -29.60
N ALA A 346 4.47 -33.60 -29.00
CA ALA A 346 5.61 -33.01 -29.71
C ALA A 346 6.39 -34.07 -30.51
N LYS A 347 6.61 -35.26 -29.95
CA LYS A 347 7.25 -36.40 -30.65
C LYS A 347 6.40 -36.89 -31.81
N GLY A 348 5.08 -37.00 -31.64
CA GLY A 348 4.16 -37.38 -32.71
C GLY A 348 4.16 -36.39 -33.87
N ILE A 349 4.19 -35.08 -33.57
CA ILE A 349 4.31 -34.02 -34.58
C ILE A 349 5.67 -34.10 -35.29
N LEU A 350 6.78 -34.25 -34.56
CA LEU A 350 8.12 -34.39 -35.13
C LEU A 350 8.25 -35.63 -36.04
N GLN A 351 7.68 -36.77 -35.64
CA GLN A 351 7.65 -37.99 -36.46
C GLN A 351 6.80 -37.83 -37.73
N SER A 352 5.71 -37.06 -37.66
CA SER A 352 4.88 -36.75 -38.84
C SER A 352 5.58 -35.81 -39.83
N MET A 353 6.51 -34.97 -39.36
CA MET A 353 7.30 -34.05 -40.20
C MET A 353 8.56 -34.70 -40.80
N ALA A 354 9.03 -35.81 -40.22
CA ALA A 354 10.21 -36.55 -40.70
C ALA A 354 9.97 -38.08 -40.59
N PRO A 355 9.28 -38.69 -41.58
CA PRO A 355 9.04 -40.13 -41.59
C PRO A 355 10.36 -40.88 -41.84
N GLY A 356 11.12 -41.17 -40.78
CA GLY A 356 12.34 -41.98 -40.84
C GLY A 356 13.43 -41.68 -39.80
N ALA A 357 13.33 -40.64 -38.98
CA ALA A 357 14.35 -40.34 -37.97
C ALA A 357 14.09 -41.12 -36.67
N THR A 358 14.77 -42.25 -36.49
CA THR A 358 14.84 -42.97 -35.21
C THR A 358 15.65 -42.16 -34.20
N VAL A 359 15.00 -41.55 -33.21
CA VAL A 359 15.67 -40.98 -32.04
C VAL A 359 15.96 -42.12 -31.06
N SER A 360 17.22 -42.53 -30.93
CA SER A 360 17.62 -43.53 -29.93
C SER A 360 17.62 -42.93 -28.53
N SER A 361 16.93 -43.58 -27.60
CA SER A 361 17.02 -43.30 -26.18
C SER A 361 18.36 -43.80 -25.62
N SER A 362 19.23 -42.90 -25.18
CA SER A 362 20.30 -43.23 -24.23
C SER A 362 19.82 -42.95 -22.80
N ALA A 363 20.04 -43.94 -21.94
CA ALA A 363 19.66 -44.03 -20.53
C ALA A 363 20.26 -42.93 -19.64
#